data_AF-A0A3M1NRQ7-F1
#
_entry.id   AF-A0A3M1NRQ7-F1
#
_cell.length_a   1.000
_cell.length_b   1.000
_cell.length_c   1.000
_cell.angle_alpha   90.00
_cell.angle_beta   90.00
_cell.angle_gamma   90.00
#
_symmetry.space_group_name_H-M   'P 1'
#
loop_
_entity.id
_entity.type
_entity.pdbx_description
1 polymer ?
#
loop_
_entity_poly.entity_id
_entity_poly.type
_entity_poly.pdbx_seq_one_letter_code
_entity_poly.pdbx_strand_id
1 'polypeptide(L)'
;MQIKRAYRSFFVLFCTPALLACGDGGGTPIGPIGVRLAEAFPNLRFTRPVFLTHSGDNTNRLFVVEQAGTIRVFPNQPQASQAEVFLDIRDRVNDGANEMGLLGLAFHPDFSNNGFFYVDYTTGSGGQRRTVISRFSLVPGQPDRGDPNSELVLLEVHQPFSNHNGGMLQFGPDGFLYISLGDGGSAGDPQNNGQNRSTLLGAILRIDVDTPSG
;
A
#
# COMPACT_ATOMS: atom_id res chain seq x y z
N MET A 1 -4.34 -32.21 4.66
CA MET A 1 -4.42 -32.31 6.14
C MET A 1 -3.41 -31.34 6.73
N GLN A 2 -3.89 -30.37 7.52
CA GLN A 2 -3.21 -29.24 8.17
C GLN A 2 -2.20 -28.42 7.36
N ILE A 3 -2.66 -27.29 6.81
CA ILE A 3 -1.82 -26.12 6.59
C ILE A 3 -2.23 -25.08 7.63
N LYS A 4 -1.45 -24.96 8.70
CA LYS A 4 -1.41 -23.75 9.52
C LYS A 4 -0.12 -23.03 9.15
N ARG A 5 -0.22 -21.91 8.44
CA ARG A 5 0.87 -20.94 8.31
C ARG A 5 0.37 -19.58 8.75
N ALA A 6 0.92 -19.11 9.86
CA ALA A 6 0.77 -17.73 10.30
C ALA A 6 1.56 -16.83 9.34
N TYR A 7 0.88 -15.83 8.80
CA TYR A 7 1.38 -14.83 7.86
C TYR A 7 2.59 -14.06 8.45
N ARG A 8 3.80 -14.24 7.90
CA ARG A 8 5.02 -13.52 8.37
C ARG A 8 6.08 -13.15 7.31
N SER A 9 5.97 -13.56 6.05
CA SER A 9 7.06 -13.33 5.08
C SER A 9 6.54 -12.89 3.70
N PHE A 10 7.15 -11.85 3.13
CA PHE A 10 7.00 -11.48 1.72
C PHE A 10 7.81 -12.44 0.85
N PHE A 11 7.18 -12.99 -0.19
CA PHE A 11 7.84 -13.81 -1.21
C PHE A 11 8.05 -12.96 -2.47
N VAL A 12 9.28 -12.92 -2.98
CA VAL A 12 9.63 -12.23 -4.24
C VAL A 12 9.93 -13.28 -5.32
N LEU A 13 9.44 -13.02 -6.53
CA LEU A 13 9.65 -13.86 -7.71
C LEU A 13 11.06 -13.62 -8.29
N PHE A 14 11.93 -14.61 -8.26
CA PHE A 14 13.19 -14.56 -9.01
C PHE A 14 13.02 -15.31 -10.33
N CYS A 15 13.17 -14.60 -11.45
CA CYS A 15 13.36 -15.20 -12.77
C CYS A 15 14.86 -15.27 -13.04
N THR A 16 15.46 -16.45 -12.91
CA THR A 16 16.86 -16.65 -13.31
C THR A 16 16.93 -16.77 -14.84
N PRO A 17 17.75 -15.97 -15.55
CA PRO A 17 17.99 -16.19 -16.96
C PRO A 17 18.78 -17.49 -17.12
N ALA A 18 18.20 -18.50 -17.77
CA ALA A 18 18.95 -19.65 -18.24
C ALA A 18 19.88 -19.17 -19.37
N LEU A 19 21.20 -19.25 -19.16
CA LEU A 19 22.16 -19.11 -20.25
C LEU A 19 21.93 -20.26 -21.24
N LEU A 20 21.35 -19.94 -22.41
CA LEU A 20 21.35 -20.85 -23.55
C LEU A 20 22.71 -20.81 -24.23
N ALA A 21 23.46 -21.90 -24.13
CA ALA A 21 24.51 -22.20 -25.09
C ALA A 21 23.85 -22.60 -26.42
N CYS A 22 24.22 -21.95 -27.53
CA CYS A 22 23.80 -22.34 -28.87
C CYS A 22 24.38 -23.72 -29.21
N GLY A 23 23.52 -24.71 -29.36
CA GLY A 23 23.79 -25.99 -30.02
C GLY A 23 22.68 -26.26 -31.02
N ASP A 24 23.07 -26.47 -32.28
CA ASP A 24 22.17 -26.65 -33.42
C ASP A 24 21.26 -27.88 -33.28
N GLY A 25 20.00 -27.71 -33.69
CA GLY A 25 19.15 -28.79 -34.21
C GLY A 25 18.26 -29.50 -33.19
N GLY A 26 16.97 -29.15 -33.19
CA GLY A 26 15.91 -29.89 -32.52
C GLY A 26 15.16 -29.02 -31.52
N GLY A 27 13.90 -28.70 -31.82
CA GLY A 27 13.05 -27.85 -30.98
C GLY A 27 13.11 -28.27 -29.51
N THR A 28 13.70 -27.42 -28.68
CA THR A 28 13.82 -27.68 -27.25
C THR A 28 12.42 -27.54 -26.63
N PRO A 29 11.89 -28.56 -25.94
CA PRO A 29 10.71 -28.37 -25.12
C PRO A 29 11.07 -27.32 -24.07
N ILE A 30 10.37 -26.19 -24.05
CA ILE A 30 10.48 -25.24 -22.94
C ILE A 30 9.95 -25.99 -21.73
N GLY A 31 10.86 -26.50 -20.88
CA GLY A 31 10.50 -27.17 -19.64
C GLY A 31 9.61 -26.26 -18.79
N PRO A 32 8.81 -26.81 -17.86
CA PRO A 32 7.95 -26.00 -17.02
C PRO A 32 8.79 -24.94 -16.30
N ILE A 33 8.43 -23.66 -16.47
CA ILE A 33 9.08 -22.54 -15.78
C ILE A 33 8.99 -22.82 -14.29
N GLY A 34 10.13 -23.18 -13.69
CA GLY A 34 10.22 -23.50 -12.27
C GLY A 34 10.18 -22.22 -11.44
N VAL A 35 9.05 -21.94 -10.80
CA VAL A 35 8.95 -20.85 -9.81
C VAL A 35 9.42 -21.38 -8.45
N ARG A 36 10.38 -20.69 -7.83
CA ARG A 36 10.81 -20.97 -6.46
C ARG A 36 10.39 -19.84 -5.53
N LEU A 37 9.68 -20.22 -4.47
CA LEU A 37 9.40 -19.33 -3.36
C LEU A 37 10.65 -19.20 -2.48
N ALA A 38 11.09 -17.97 -2.24
CA ALA A 38 12.16 -17.64 -1.31
C ALA A 38 11.68 -16.54 -0.35
N GLU A 39 12.06 -16.65 0.92
CA GLU A 39 11.87 -15.58 1.88
C GLU A 39 12.79 -14.40 1.50
N ALA A 40 12.19 -13.25 1.18
CA ALA A 40 12.95 -12.10 0.69
C ALA A 40 13.77 -11.42 1.80
N PHE A 41 13.24 -11.38 3.03
CA PHE A 41 13.83 -10.67 4.17
C PHE A 41 13.78 -11.54 5.44
N PRO A 42 14.61 -12.60 5.55
CA PRO A 42 14.56 -13.57 6.65
C PRO A 42 14.80 -12.98 8.05
N ASN A 43 15.44 -11.82 8.13
CA ASN A 43 15.77 -11.15 9.38
C ASN A 43 14.73 -10.08 9.81
N LEU A 44 13.72 -9.79 8.98
CA LEU A 44 12.68 -8.80 9.29
C LEU A 44 11.36 -9.47 9.69
N ARG A 45 10.59 -8.79 10.53
CA ARG A 45 9.25 -9.22 10.94
C ARG A 45 8.31 -8.03 10.89
N PHE A 46 7.11 -8.25 10.36
CA PHE A 46 6.04 -7.25 10.26
C PHE A 46 4.77 -7.80 10.90
N THR A 47 3.93 -6.91 11.41
CA THR A 47 2.65 -7.22 12.04
C THR A 47 1.52 -6.79 11.11
N ARG A 48 0.73 -7.76 10.64
CA ARG A 48 -0.37 -7.53 9.68
C ARG A 48 0.04 -6.60 8.51
N PRO A 49 1.11 -6.95 7.75
CA PRO A 49 1.50 -6.14 6.61
C PRO A 49 0.41 -6.23 5.53
N VAL A 50 0.01 -5.08 4.99
CA VAL A 50 -1.04 -5.00 3.96
C VAL A 50 -0.51 -4.49 2.62
N PHE A 51 0.62 -3.80 2.62
CA PHE A 51 1.22 -3.26 1.40
C PHE A 51 2.75 -3.16 1.50
N LEU A 52 3.43 -3.30 0.37
CA LEU A 52 4.88 -3.15 0.21
C LEU A 52 5.14 -2.36 -1.07
N THR A 53 5.93 -1.29 -0.98
CA THR A 53 6.27 -0.45 -2.13
C THR A 53 7.64 0.21 -1.99
N HIS A 54 8.06 0.99 -2.99
CA HIS A 54 9.23 1.86 -2.96
C HIS A 54 8.81 3.32 -3.19
N SER A 55 9.69 4.26 -2.82
CA SER A 55 9.45 5.70 -2.98
C SER A 55 9.81 6.27 -4.35
N GLY A 56 10.53 5.52 -5.19
CA GLY A 56 10.89 5.98 -6.55
C GLY A 56 11.99 7.05 -6.57
N ASP A 57 12.64 7.29 -5.44
CA ASP A 57 13.72 8.27 -5.23
C ASP A 57 15.13 7.72 -5.49
N ASN A 58 15.24 6.54 -6.11
CA ASN A 58 16.49 5.82 -6.37
C ASN A 58 17.32 5.42 -5.15
N THR A 59 16.79 5.50 -3.92
CA THR A 59 17.53 5.06 -2.72
C THR A 59 17.50 3.55 -2.52
N ASN A 60 16.70 2.83 -3.31
CA ASN A 60 16.45 1.38 -3.18
C ASN A 60 15.98 0.99 -1.77
N ARG A 61 15.13 1.82 -1.16
CA ARG A 61 14.44 1.53 0.11
C ARG A 61 13.06 0.94 -0.18
N LEU A 62 12.59 0.10 0.73
CA LEU A 62 11.25 -0.44 0.71
C LEU A 62 10.46 0.03 1.93
N PHE A 63 9.16 0.14 1.73
CA PHE A 63 8.20 0.61 2.71
C PHE A 63 7.12 -0.45 2.89
N VAL A 64 6.92 -0.92 4.12
CA VAL A 64 5.83 -1.84 4.49
C VAL A 64 4.79 -1.09 5.29
N VAL A 65 3.54 -1.17 4.84
CA VAL A 65 2.39 -0.67 5.57
C VAL A 65 1.89 -1.76 6.51
N GLU A 66 1.85 -1.46 7.80
CA GLU A 66 1.25 -2.30 8.83
C GLU A 66 -0.13 -1.76 9.19
N GLN A 67 -1.13 -2.64 9.17
CA GLN A 67 -2.55 -2.28 9.25
C GLN A 67 -2.92 -1.42 10.47
N ALA A 68 -2.20 -1.56 11.58
CA ALA A 68 -2.47 -0.82 12.81
C ALA A 68 -2.26 0.70 12.66
N GLY A 69 -1.50 1.17 11.66
CA GLY A 69 -1.21 2.60 11.46
C GLY A 69 0.28 2.96 11.44
N THR A 70 1.16 2.00 11.18
CA THR A 70 2.61 2.22 11.06
C THR A 70 3.11 1.92 9.66
N ILE A 71 4.06 2.72 9.19
CA ILE A 71 4.83 2.46 7.97
C ILE A 71 6.26 2.18 8.38
N ARG A 72 6.84 1.11 7.86
CA ARG A 72 8.20 0.65 8.17
C ARG A 72 9.09 0.86 6.95
N VAL A 73 10.28 1.44 7.12
CA VAL A 73 11.26 1.64 6.04
C VAL A 73 12.52 0.82 6.29
N PHE A 74 13.09 0.23 5.25
CA PHE A 74 14.32 -0.56 5.31
C PHE A 74 15.01 -0.64 3.94
N PRO A 75 16.33 -0.90 3.88
CA PRO A 75 17.02 -1.10 2.61
C PRO A 75 16.55 -2.38 1.92
N ASN A 76 16.40 -2.35 0.59
CA ASN A 76 16.06 -3.52 -0.22
C ASN A 76 17.26 -4.47 -0.36
N GLN A 77 17.60 -5.14 0.74
CA GLN A 77 18.72 -6.06 0.83
C GLN A 77 18.26 -7.31 1.59
N PRO A 78 18.53 -8.54 1.10
CA PRO A 78 18.06 -9.75 1.77
C PRO A 78 18.53 -9.89 3.23
N GLN A 79 19.67 -9.27 3.58
CA GLN A 79 20.23 -9.31 4.92
C GLN A 79 19.83 -8.13 5.80
N ALA A 80 18.92 -7.25 5.35
CA ALA A 80 18.38 -6.17 6.17
C ALA A 80 17.85 -6.74 7.50
N SER A 81 18.39 -6.25 8.61
CA SER A 81 18.11 -6.78 9.96
C SER A 81 17.26 -5.84 10.80
N GLN A 82 17.03 -4.62 10.31
CA GLN A 82 16.23 -3.60 10.97
C GLN A 82 15.33 -2.92 9.96
N ALA A 83 14.13 -2.58 10.43
CA ALA A 83 13.22 -1.66 9.76
C ALA A 83 12.90 -0.53 10.75
N GLU A 84 12.95 0.70 10.29
CA GLU A 84 12.67 1.89 11.09
C GLU A 84 11.21 2.29 10.95
N VAL A 85 10.69 3.08 11.90
CA VAL A 85 9.36 3.67 11.74
C VAL A 85 9.49 4.86 10.81
N PHE A 86 8.92 4.75 9.61
CA PHE A 86 8.79 5.88 8.69
C PHE A 86 7.66 6.82 9.13
N LEU A 87 6.49 6.27 9.46
CA LEU A 87 5.32 7.01 9.92
C LEU A 87 4.60 6.21 11.02
N ASP A 88 4.08 6.91 12.03
CA ASP A 88 3.21 6.35 13.06
C ASP A 88 2.01 7.29 13.26
N ILE A 89 0.82 6.83 12.89
CA ILE A 89 -0.45 7.54 13.01
C ILE A 89 -1.51 6.66 13.71
N ARG A 90 -1.07 5.72 14.55
CA ARG A 90 -1.94 4.80 15.28
C ARG A 90 -2.95 5.52 16.19
N ASP A 91 -2.70 6.77 16.55
CA ASP A 91 -3.60 7.62 17.32
C ASP A 91 -4.85 8.06 16.51
N ARG A 92 -4.80 7.96 15.18
CA ARG A 92 -5.88 8.38 14.27
C ARG A 92 -6.53 7.21 13.52
N VAL A 93 -5.82 6.10 13.39
CA VAL A 93 -6.28 4.88 12.71
C VAL A 93 -7.17 4.06 13.63
N ASN A 94 -8.28 3.54 13.09
CA ASN A 94 -9.04 2.47 13.72
C ASN A 94 -8.89 1.20 12.87
N ASP A 95 -8.26 0.17 13.42
CA ASP A 95 -8.06 -1.16 12.80
C ASP A 95 -8.89 -2.25 13.50
N GLY A 96 -9.95 -1.86 14.23
CA GLY A 96 -10.75 -2.75 15.08
C GLY A 96 -11.56 -3.81 14.33
N ALA A 97 -11.67 -3.71 13.00
CA ALA A 97 -12.27 -4.74 12.15
C ALA A 97 -11.26 -5.24 11.10
N ASN A 98 -11.53 -6.40 10.51
CA ASN A 98 -10.55 -7.11 9.70
C ASN A 98 -10.03 -6.32 8.47
N GLU A 99 -10.88 -5.49 7.87
CA GLU A 99 -10.56 -4.70 6.66
C GLU A 99 -10.32 -3.22 6.95
N MET A 100 -10.42 -2.82 8.22
CA MET A 100 -10.13 -1.47 8.69
C MET A 100 -8.64 -1.35 9.04
N GLY A 101 -8.08 -0.14 8.96
CA GLY A 101 -6.71 0.16 9.34
C GLY A 101 -6.08 1.21 8.43
N LEU A 102 -4.75 1.28 8.44
CA LEU A 102 -3.96 1.93 7.39
C LEU A 102 -3.79 0.94 6.24
N LEU A 103 -4.30 1.28 5.06
CA LEU A 103 -4.50 0.36 3.94
C LEU A 103 -3.70 0.74 2.70
N GLY A 104 -3.50 2.04 2.47
CA GLY A 104 -2.84 2.56 1.26
C GLY A 104 -1.61 3.41 1.57
N LEU A 105 -0.63 3.34 0.65
CA LEU A 105 0.52 4.24 0.60
C LEU A 105 0.87 4.51 -0.86
N ALA A 106 1.02 5.79 -1.23
CA ALA A 106 1.60 6.20 -2.50
C ALA A 106 2.59 7.34 -2.27
N PHE A 107 3.75 7.27 -2.90
CA PHE A 107 4.71 8.38 -2.92
C PHE A 107 4.42 9.28 -4.11
N HIS A 108 4.57 10.59 -3.93
CA HIS A 108 4.48 11.53 -5.04
C HIS A 108 5.49 11.17 -6.14
N PRO A 109 5.18 11.34 -7.43
CA PRO A 109 6.16 11.12 -8.50
C PRO A 109 7.43 11.99 -8.34
N ASP A 110 7.28 13.15 -7.70
CA ASP A 110 8.35 14.09 -7.37
C ASP A 110 8.85 13.99 -5.91
N PHE A 111 8.68 12.83 -5.26
CA PHE A 111 8.97 12.63 -3.84
C PHE A 111 10.41 13.00 -3.45
N SER A 112 11.39 12.79 -4.34
CA SER A 112 12.78 13.17 -4.08
C SER A 112 13.00 14.67 -3.87
N ASN A 113 12.09 15.50 -4.40
CA ASN A 113 12.18 16.96 -4.31
C ASN A 113 11.19 17.54 -3.29
N ASN A 114 9.95 17.02 -3.25
CA ASN A 114 8.90 17.58 -2.39
C ASN A 114 8.66 16.80 -1.09
N GLY A 115 9.14 15.57 -0.98
CA GLY A 115 8.96 14.72 0.20
C GLY A 115 7.51 14.35 0.51
N PHE A 116 6.57 14.48 -0.44
CA PHE A 116 5.15 14.20 -0.23
C PHE A 116 4.79 12.74 -0.49
N PHE A 117 3.96 12.21 0.41
CA PHE A 117 3.38 10.88 0.28
C PHE A 117 1.95 10.89 0.81
N TYR A 118 1.18 9.90 0.40
CA TYR A 118 -0.26 9.84 0.58
C TYR A 118 -0.63 8.52 1.23
N VAL A 119 -1.59 8.56 2.14
CA VAL A 119 -2.08 7.39 2.85
C VAL A 119 -3.59 7.30 2.78
N ASP A 120 -4.09 6.06 2.80
CA ASP A 120 -5.50 5.74 2.96
C ASP A 120 -5.66 4.99 4.28
N TYR A 121 -6.48 5.50 5.19
CA TYR A 121 -6.78 4.82 6.44
C TYR A 121 -8.23 4.98 6.88
N THR A 122 -8.73 4.01 7.65
CA THR A 122 -10.04 4.10 8.27
C THR A 122 -9.97 4.65 9.68
N THR A 123 -10.94 5.46 10.06
CA THR A 123 -11.11 5.98 11.42
C THR A 123 -12.57 5.94 11.85
N GLY A 124 -12.84 6.32 13.10
CA GLY A 124 -14.19 6.31 13.68
C GLY A 124 -14.76 4.91 13.87
N SER A 125 -15.95 4.82 14.47
CA SER A 125 -16.64 3.55 14.73
C SER A 125 -18.14 3.72 14.57
N GLY A 126 -18.86 2.61 14.41
CA GLY A 126 -20.32 2.64 14.18
C GLY A 126 -20.69 3.56 13.01
N GLY A 127 -21.67 4.44 13.22
CA GLY A 127 -22.12 5.42 12.24
C GLY A 127 -21.16 6.61 11.98
N GLN A 128 -20.00 6.66 12.64
CA GLN A 128 -18.98 7.71 12.43
C GLN A 128 -17.77 7.21 11.64
N ARG A 129 -17.79 5.95 11.17
CA ARG A 129 -16.70 5.36 10.42
C ARG A 129 -16.52 6.08 9.08
N ARG A 130 -15.26 6.27 8.68
CA ARG A 130 -14.88 6.86 7.39
C ARG A 130 -13.50 6.38 6.93
N THR A 131 -13.29 6.42 5.63
CA THR A 131 -11.96 6.35 4.99
C THR A 131 -11.44 7.77 4.84
N VAL A 132 -10.17 7.99 5.15
CA VAL A 132 -9.47 9.27 5.08
C VAL A 132 -8.28 9.11 4.13
N ILE A 133 -8.22 10.01 3.14
CA ILE A 133 -7.09 10.11 2.22
C ILE A 133 -6.34 11.37 2.60
N SER A 134 -5.10 11.20 3.03
CA SER A 134 -4.27 12.29 3.56
C SER A 134 -2.93 12.34 2.86
N ARG A 135 -2.43 13.57 2.64
CA ARG A 135 -1.05 13.84 2.29
C ARG A 135 -0.24 14.11 3.55
N PHE A 136 0.99 13.64 3.58
CA PHE A 136 2.01 13.95 4.58
C PHE A 136 3.30 14.37 3.87
N SER A 137 4.22 14.99 4.62
CA SER A 137 5.57 15.33 4.18
C SER A 137 6.64 14.68 5.05
N LEU A 138 7.86 14.60 4.55
CA LEU A 138 9.03 14.25 5.34
C LEU A 138 9.29 15.26 6.47
N VAL A 139 9.88 14.79 7.55
CA VAL A 139 10.55 15.67 8.53
C VAL A 139 11.76 16.30 7.83
N PRO A 140 11.94 17.64 7.91
CA PRO A 140 13.07 18.31 7.27
C PRO A 140 14.42 17.69 7.64
N GLY A 141 15.19 17.30 6.63
CA GLY A 141 16.52 16.69 6.79
C GLY A 141 16.52 15.22 7.23
N GLN A 142 15.36 14.55 7.35
CA GLN A 142 15.26 13.14 7.75
C GLN A 142 14.54 12.33 6.65
N PRO A 143 15.25 11.81 5.63
CA PRO A 143 14.64 11.18 4.46
C PRO A 143 13.90 9.86 4.78
N ASP A 144 14.23 9.21 5.90
CA ASP A 144 13.61 7.98 6.40
C ASP A 144 12.46 8.26 7.39
N ARG A 145 12.00 9.51 7.53
CA ARG A 145 10.97 9.87 8.52
C ARG A 145 9.91 10.80 7.96
N GLY A 146 8.68 10.31 7.87
CA GLY A 146 7.48 11.14 7.68
C GLY A 146 7.13 11.93 8.95
N ASP A 147 6.65 13.15 8.79
CA ASP A 147 6.19 13.98 9.89
C ASP A 147 4.70 13.71 10.16
N PRO A 148 4.30 13.03 11.25
CA PRO A 148 2.89 12.77 11.56
C PRO A 148 2.07 14.04 11.84
N ASN A 149 2.72 15.20 12.02
CA ASN A 149 2.04 16.49 12.21
C ASN A 149 1.85 17.28 10.91
N SER A 150 2.39 16.79 9.79
CA SER A 150 2.28 17.44 8.47
C SER A 150 1.00 17.08 7.71
N GLU A 151 0.06 16.38 8.35
CA GLU A 151 -1.14 15.85 7.73
C GLU A 151 -1.96 16.95 7.06
N LEU A 152 -2.24 16.76 5.77
CA LEU A 152 -3.28 17.46 5.04
C LEU A 152 -4.31 16.44 4.56
N VAL A 153 -5.48 16.47 5.17
CA VAL A 153 -6.62 15.66 4.74
C VAL A 153 -7.12 16.17 3.38
N LEU A 154 -7.17 15.30 2.39
CA LEU A 154 -7.62 15.61 1.03
C LEU A 154 -9.08 15.22 0.82
N LEU A 155 -9.49 14.08 1.39
CA LEU A 155 -10.81 13.52 1.21
C LEU A 155 -11.19 12.67 2.43
N GLU A 156 -12.42 12.84 2.91
CA GLU A 156 -13.05 11.92 3.86
C GLU A 156 -14.32 11.34 3.25
N VAL A 157 -14.47 10.01 3.29
CA VAL A 157 -15.64 9.30 2.76
C VAL A 157 -16.26 8.45 3.85
N HIS A 158 -17.54 8.68 4.16
CA HIS A 158 -18.27 7.90 5.15
C HIS A 158 -18.32 6.41 4.75
N GLN A 159 -18.11 5.53 5.73
CA GLN A 159 -18.08 4.07 5.55
C GLN A 159 -19.23 3.43 6.36
N PRO A 160 -20.30 2.96 5.70
CA PRO A 160 -21.49 2.46 6.40
C PRO A 160 -21.21 1.17 7.19
N PHE A 161 -20.31 0.31 6.70
CA PHE A 161 -19.91 -0.93 7.35
C PHE A 161 -18.38 -0.99 7.53
N SER A 162 -17.91 -2.03 8.22
CA SER A 162 -16.51 -2.19 8.61
C SER A 162 -15.68 -3.00 7.61
N ASN A 163 -16.24 -3.24 6.43
CA ASN A 163 -15.66 -4.04 5.36
C ASN A 163 -15.92 -3.35 4.01
N HIS A 164 -15.25 -3.83 2.98
CA HIS A 164 -15.16 -3.26 1.63
C HIS A 164 -14.71 -1.79 1.65
N ASN A 165 -13.66 -1.51 2.42
CA ASN A 165 -13.15 -0.14 2.53
C ASN A 165 -12.31 0.27 1.30
N GLY A 166 -11.74 -0.67 0.57
CA GLY A 166 -10.82 -0.40 -0.54
C GLY A 166 -9.41 -0.14 -0.02
N GLY A 167 -8.79 0.96 -0.45
CA GLY A 167 -7.55 1.47 0.14
C GLY A 167 -6.31 1.41 -0.74
N MET A 168 -6.43 1.05 -2.03
CA MET A 168 -5.30 1.18 -2.95
C MET A 168 -5.12 2.65 -3.33
N LEU A 169 -3.89 3.13 -3.19
CA LEU A 169 -3.43 4.41 -3.72
C LEU A 169 -2.33 4.17 -4.74
N GLN A 170 -2.41 4.83 -5.90
CA GLN A 170 -1.37 4.71 -6.92
C GLN A 170 -1.33 5.97 -7.78
N PHE A 171 -0.14 6.50 -8.05
CA PHE A 171 0.02 7.49 -9.10
C PHE A 171 0.03 6.82 -10.47
N GLY A 172 -0.79 7.33 -11.38
CA GLY A 172 -0.76 6.95 -12.78
C GLY A 172 0.40 7.62 -13.54
N PRO A 173 0.72 7.14 -14.74
CA PRO A 173 1.73 7.78 -15.61
C PRO A 173 1.33 9.18 -16.08
N ASP A 174 0.08 9.56 -15.87
CA ASP A 174 -0.49 10.88 -16.14
C ASP A 174 -0.28 11.88 -14.99
N GLY A 175 0.32 11.46 -13.87
CA GLY A 175 0.62 12.30 -12.71
C GLY A 175 -0.53 12.42 -11.70
N PHE A 176 -1.68 11.78 -11.93
CA PHE A 176 -2.83 11.87 -11.04
C PHE A 176 -2.79 10.76 -9.98
N LEU A 177 -3.31 11.06 -8.79
CA LEU A 177 -3.50 10.07 -7.74
C LEU A 177 -4.81 9.30 -7.98
N TYR A 178 -4.70 7.99 -8.13
CA TYR A 178 -5.82 7.07 -8.20
C TYR A 178 -6.12 6.49 -6.83
N ILE A 179 -7.40 6.49 -6.44
CA ILE A 179 -7.89 6.06 -5.13
C ILE A 179 -8.95 5.00 -5.34
N SER A 180 -8.77 3.79 -4.80
CA SER A 180 -9.83 2.77 -4.82
C SER A 180 -10.67 2.79 -3.55
N LEU A 181 -11.99 2.90 -3.72
CA LEU A 181 -12.96 2.83 -2.65
C LEU A 181 -13.91 1.67 -2.92
N GLY A 182 -14.08 0.78 -1.94
CA GLY A 182 -15.12 -0.25 -2.04
C GLY A 182 -16.52 0.33 -1.84
N ASP A 183 -17.54 -0.51 -1.97
CA ASP A 183 -18.97 -0.12 -1.87
C ASP A 183 -19.41 0.27 -0.44
N GLY A 184 -18.53 0.13 0.55
CA GLY A 184 -18.81 0.44 1.95
C GLY A 184 -19.33 -0.74 2.77
N GLY A 185 -19.48 -1.91 2.15
CA GLY A 185 -19.54 -3.21 2.84
C GLY A 185 -20.92 -3.81 3.03
N SER A 186 -20.96 -4.78 3.95
CA SER A 186 -22.06 -5.73 4.14
C SER A 186 -22.29 -6.69 2.96
N ALA A 187 -23.04 -7.76 3.22
CA ALA A 187 -23.35 -8.76 2.20
C ALA A 187 -24.31 -8.17 1.16
N GLY A 188 -23.90 -8.23 -0.12
CA GLY A 188 -24.75 -7.90 -1.26
C GLY A 188 -24.93 -6.41 -1.54
N ASP A 189 -24.02 -5.54 -1.06
CA ASP A 189 -24.09 -4.08 -1.25
C ASP A 189 -25.51 -3.52 -0.96
N PRO A 190 -25.98 -3.58 0.30
CA PRO A 190 -27.35 -3.22 0.63
C PRO A 190 -27.67 -1.74 0.41
N GLN A 191 -26.64 -0.89 0.25
CA GLN A 191 -26.81 0.52 -0.10
C GLN A 191 -26.78 0.77 -1.62
N ASN A 192 -26.50 -0.27 -2.42
CA ASN A 192 -26.34 -0.21 -3.86
C ASN A 192 -25.32 0.86 -4.28
N ASN A 193 -24.29 1.06 -3.46
CA ASN A 193 -23.27 2.08 -3.67
C ASN A 193 -22.43 1.77 -4.91
N GLY A 194 -22.20 0.49 -5.22
CA GLY A 194 -21.43 0.07 -6.39
C GLY A 194 -22.07 0.43 -7.74
N GLN A 195 -23.35 0.80 -7.77
CA GLN A 195 -24.04 1.30 -8.97
C GLN A 195 -24.48 2.76 -8.83
N ASN A 196 -24.30 3.37 -7.66
CA ASN A 196 -24.81 4.70 -7.38
C ASN A 196 -23.77 5.78 -7.72
N ARG A 197 -24.03 6.53 -8.79
CA ARG A 197 -23.15 7.64 -9.24
C ARG A 197 -23.20 8.89 -8.35
N SER A 198 -24.03 8.92 -7.31
CA SER A 198 -24.10 10.03 -6.36
C SER A 198 -23.20 9.86 -5.13
N THR A 199 -22.47 8.74 -5.04
CA THR A 199 -21.48 8.47 -3.98
C THR A 199 -20.10 8.28 -4.57
N LEU A 200 -19.08 8.42 -3.72
CA LEU A 200 -17.68 8.11 -4.06
C LEU A 200 -17.34 6.64 -3.79
N LEU A 201 -18.21 5.90 -3.11
CA LEU A 201 -18.04 4.47 -2.82
C LEU A 201 -18.21 3.62 -4.08
N GLY A 202 -17.55 2.47 -4.13
CA GLY A 202 -17.60 1.52 -5.25
C GLY A 202 -16.93 2.04 -6.52
N ALA A 203 -15.93 2.92 -6.39
CA ALA A 203 -15.33 3.66 -7.48
C ALA A 203 -13.80 3.66 -7.45
N ILE A 204 -13.22 3.98 -8.61
CA ILE A 204 -11.83 4.42 -8.73
C ILE A 204 -11.85 5.93 -8.98
N LEU A 205 -11.42 6.71 -8.00
CA LEU A 205 -11.27 8.15 -8.14
C LEU A 205 -9.92 8.47 -8.79
N ARG A 206 -9.83 9.61 -9.46
CA ARG A 206 -8.61 10.14 -10.06
C ARG A 206 -8.56 11.64 -9.76
N ILE A 207 -7.63 12.06 -8.90
CA ILE A 207 -7.52 13.45 -8.44
C ILE A 207 -6.18 14.07 -8.81
N ASP A 208 -6.20 15.38 -9.08
CA ASP A 208 -4.99 16.20 -9.21
C ASP A 208 -4.60 16.69 -7.83
N VAL A 209 -3.36 16.42 -7.41
CA VAL A 209 -2.83 16.82 -6.10
C VAL A 209 -1.80 17.94 -6.20
N ASP A 210 -1.39 18.29 -7.42
CA ASP A 210 -0.36 19.29 -7.71
C ASP A 210 -0.96 20.68 -7.95
N THR A 211 -2.21 20.73 -8.39
CA THR A 211 -2.97 21.98 -8.39
C THR A 211 -3.63 22.20 -7.02
N PRO A 212 -3.25 23.26 -6.27
CA PRO A 212 -4.18 23.84 -5.30
C PRO A 212 -5.45 24.17 -6.08
N SER A 213 -6.61 23.74 -5.59
CA SER A 213 -7.90 24.00 -6.23
C SER A 213 -7.97 25.46 -6.69
N GLY A 214 -8.39 25.67 -7.95
CA GLY A 214 -8.38 26.97 -8.64
C GLY A 214 -9.12 28.11 -7.96
#